data_AF-A0A447CR56-F1
#
_entry.id   AF-A0A447CR56-F1
#
_cell.length_a   1.000
_cell.length_b   1.000
_cell.length_c   1.000
_cell.angle_alpha   90.00
_cell.angle_beta   90.00
_cell.angle_gamma   90.00
#
_symmetry.space_group_name_H-M   'P 1'
#
loop_
_entity.id
_entity.type
_entity.pdbx_description
1 polymer ?
#
loop_
_entity_poly.entity_id
_entity_poly.type
_entity_poly.pdbx_seq_one_letter_code
_entity_poly.pdbx_strand_id
1 'polypeptide(L)'
;MSAADHPTVEDTAADDAPPPATAHARHDDAPLTTTEAATLFADLAALPAVVLAVSGGPDSTALLVLAARWRAALAAGPRLVAATVDHGLRSGSGDEALAVGRLAGELGIAHHILRWTGEKPAAGLQAAARAARYRLLAVAAREAGARHVLTGHTRDDQAETVLFRLARGSGLAGLAGMARVAPLPLPAGGERSTREARRVRGRLETTARTAAPHPDPLPAGDDREPALLLVRPFLDIPKARLVATLAAAGIACADDPSNRDPRFTRSRLRALLPGLAAEGLTAPRLARLADRMRRADAALEAAVERLAADLAVADLAGFGLAGGDGVVRLDAAGWARAPAELRLRLLGRLIDRVGHEGPVELGKLETVADALAAAVVATAITAAGGGPESAARFRRTLAGATVTLAGGRLSVAPAPPRRSGGNAASAGPNPTET
;
A
#
# COMPACT_ATOMS: atom_id res chain seq x y z
N MET A 1 -23.04 -42.86 -54.93
CA MET A 1 -22.62 -43.15 -53.54
C MET A 1 -21.10 -43.14 -53.57
N SER A 2 -20.33 -42.29 -52.91
CA SER A 2 -20.56 -41.45 -51.74
C SER A 2 -19.70 -40.19 -51.87
N ALA A 3 -20.23 -39.07 -51.39
CA ALA A 3 -19.55 -37.79 -51.26
C ALA A 3 -18.49 -37.84 -50.15
N ALA A 4 -17.40 -37.11 -50.33
CA ALA A 4 -16.55 -36.60 -49.27
C ALA A 4 -16.17 -35.17 -49.65
N ASP A 5 -17.02 -34.24 -49.23
CA ASP A 5 -16.82 -32.80 -49.34
C ASP A 5 -16.36 -32.33 -47.95
N HIS A 6 -15.14 -31.81 -47.87
CA HIS A 6 -14.63 -31.16 -46.65
C HIS A 6 -14.99 -29.68 -46.73
N PRO A 7 -15.77 -29.12 -45.78
CA PRO A 7 -15.94 -27.68 -45.74
C PRO A 7 -14.65 -27.04 -45.21
N THR A 8 -14.01 -26.24 -46.06
CA THR A 8 -13.09 -25.19 -45.63
C THR A 8 -13.88 -24.20 -44.79
N VAL A 9 -13.57 -24.15 -43.49
CA VAL A 9 -14.04 -23.09 -42.60
C VAL A 9 -13.32 -21.82 -43.03
N GLU A 10 -14.04 -20.92 -43.70
CA GLU A 10 -13.61 -19.54 -43.88
C GLU A 10 -13.48 -18.90 -42.49
N ASP A 11 -12.24 -18.57 -42.14
CA ASP A 11 -11.89 -17.75 -40.99
C ASP A 11 -12.40 -16.33 -41.25
N THR A 12 -13.68 -16.08 -40.97
CA THR A 12 -14.19 -14.72 -40.83
C THR A 12 -13.69 -14.16 -39.51
N ALA A 13 -12.43 -13.73 -39.50
CA ALA A 13 -11.88 -12.80 -38.53
C ALA A 13 -12.59 -11.44 -38.70
N ALA A 14 -13.84 -11.39 -38.25
CA ALA A 14 -14.61 -10.16 -38.12
C ALA A 14 -14.01 -9.37 -36.96
N ASP A 15 -13.10 -8.45 -37.32
CA ASP A 15 -13.10 -7.07 -36.85
C ASP A 15 -13.30 -6.87 -35.33
N ASP A 16 -12.33 -7.31 -34.52
CA ASP A 16 -12.16 -6.88 -33.12
C ASP A 16 -11.11 -5.76 -33.01
N ALA A 17 -11.09 -4.87 -34.00
CA ALA A 17 -10.26 -3.68 -33.92
C ALA A 17 -10.79 -2.80 -32.77
N PRO A 18 -9.95 -2.42 -31.79
CA PRO A 18 -10.39 -1.56 -30.70
C PRO A 18 -10.95 -0.25 -31.28
N PRO A 19 -12.09 0.26 -30.77
CA PRO A 19 -12.70 1.46 -31.31
C PRO A 19 -11.71 2.64 -31.29
N PRO A 20 -11.71 3.51 -32.32
CA PRO A 20 -10.71 4.55 -32.47
C PRO A 20 -10.69 5.49 -31.26
N ALA A 21 -9.49 5.74 -30.73
CA ALA A 21 -9.22 6.51 -29.51
C ALA A 21 -9.51 8.03 -29.61
N THR A 22 -10.36 8.48 -30.52
CA THR A 22 -10.33 9.87 -31.01
C THR A 22 -11.28 10.84 -30.28
N ALA A 23 -12.29 10.34 -29.54
CA ALA A 23 -13.22 11.20 -28.79
C ALA A 23 -12.80 11.42 -27.32
N HIS A 24 -12.24 10.41 -26.65
CA HIS A 24 -11.79 10.53 -25.25
C HIS A 24 -10.45 11.29 -25.11
N ALA A 25 -9.61 11.27 -26.15
CA ALA A 25 -8.28 11.91 -26.12
C ALA A 25 -8.33 13.44 -25.96
N ARG A 26 -9.38 14.12 -26.46
CA ARG A 26 -9.45 15.59 -26.46
C ARG A 26 -9.59 16.21 -25.06
N HIS A 27 -9.96 15.43 -24.04
CA HIS A 27 -10.12 15.93 -22.67
C HIS A 27 -8.95 15.57 -21.75
N ASP A 28 -8.09 14.63 -22.14
CA ASP A 28 -6.99 14.12 -21.30
C ASP A 28 -5.73 15.02 -21.31
N ASP A 29 -5.71 16.07 -22.15
CA ASP A 29 -4.60 17.03 -22.24
C ASP A 29 -5.01 18.48 -21.88
N ALA A 30 -6.28 18.73 -21.55
CA ALA A 30 -6.75 20.06 -21.19
C ALA A 30 -6.35 20.44 -19.75
N PRO A 31 -6.12 21.73 -19.42
CA PRO A 31 -5.99 22.17 -18.04
C PRO A 31 -7.20 21.80 -17.18
N LEU A 32 -7.00 21.51 -15.89
CA LEU A 32 -8.08 21.32 -14.93
C LEU A 32 -8.85 22.62 -14.70
N THR A 33 -10.17 22.54 -14.73
CA THR A 33 -11.06 23.65 -14.39
C THR A 33 -11.11 23.85 -12.87
N THR A 34 -11.56 25.03 -12.44
CA THR A 34 -11.76 25.35 -11.02
C THR A 34 -12.76 24.39 -10.34
N THR A 35 -13.84 24.02 -11.03
CA THR A 35 -14.87 23.11 -10.52
C THR A 35 -14.33 21.69 -10.33
N GLU A 36 -13.54 21.19 -11.30
CA GLU A 36 -12.86 19.91 -11.16
C GLU A 36 -11.90 19.95 -9.97
N ALA A 37 -11.06 20.99 -9.87
CA ALA A 37 -10.15 21.17 -8.75
C ALA A 37 -10.88 21.16 -7.39
N ALA A 38 -12.01 21.88 -7.28
CA ALA A 38 -12.79 21.91 -6.05
C ALA A 38 -13.35 20.52 -5.67
N THR A 39 -13.78 19.74 -6.66
CA THR A 39 -14.29 18.38 -6.44
C THR A 39 -13.20 17.44 -5.91
N LEU A 40 -11.95 17.58 -6.39
CA LEU A 40 -10.84 16.70 -6.01
C LEU A 40 -10.50 16.77 -4.51
N PHE A 41 -10.78 17.90 -3.86
CA PHE A 41 -10.47 18.17 -2.45
C PHE A 41 -11.70 18.33 -1.56
N ALA A 42 -12.92 18.17 -2.08
CA ALA A 42 -14.16 18.50 -1.38
C ALA A 42 -14.30 17.79 -0.01
N ASP A 43 -13.89 16.52 0.08
CA ASP A 43 -13.91 15.71 1.30
C ASP A 43 -12.90 16.16 2.38
N LEU A 44 -12.02 17.11 2.05
CA LEU A 44 -11.01 17.64 2.96
C LEU A 44 -11.40 18.99 3.58
N ALA A 45 -12.51 19.59 3.14
CA ALA A 45 -12.90 20.96 3.51
C ALA A 45 -13.13 21.15 5.03
N ALA A 46 -13.65 20.12 5.70
CA ALA A 46 -13.95 20.16 7.13
C ALA A 46 -12.76 19.79 8.04
N LEU A 47 -11.59 19.47 7.46
CA LEU A 47 -10.42 19.08 8.24
C LEU A 47 -9.75 20.30 8.88
N PRO A 48 -9.12 20.14 10.07
CA PRO A 48 -8.37 21.23 10.69
C PRO A 48 -7.09 21.57 9.94
N ALA A 49 -6.36 20.55 9.46
CA ALA A 49 -5.11 20.70 8.73
C ALA A 49 -4.83 19.51 7.80
N VAL A 50 -4.09 19.78 6.73
CA VAL A 50 -3.60 18.76 5.78
C VAL A 50 -2.13 19.05 5.41
N VAL A 51 -1.35 17.98 5.22
CA VAL A 51 0.03 18.07 4.72
C VAL A 51 0.08 17.72 3.25
N LEU A 52 0.73 18.55 2.43
CA LEU A 52 0.97 18.33 1.01
C LEU A 52 2.41 17.83 0.83
N ALA A 53 2.61 16.61 0.34
CA ALA A 53 3.94 16.11 0.01
C ALA A 53 4.36 16.61 -1.38
N VAL A 54 5.27 17.59 -1.41
CA VAL A 54 5.69 18.30 -2.63
C VAL A 54 7.15 18.01 -2.94
N SER A 55 7.45 17.33 -4.04
CA SER A 55 8.82 17.00 -4.44
C SER A 55 9.43 17.98 -5.43
N GLY A 56 8.65 18.92 -5.97
CA GLY A 56 9.06 19.87 -7.00
C GLY A 56 8.84 19.38 -8.44
N GLY A 57 8.51 18.09 -8.61
CA GLY A 57 8.07 17.55 -9.89
C GLY A 57 6.63 17.98 -10.23
N PRO A 58 6.23 17.88 -11.52
CA PRO A 58 4.98 18.45 -12.02
C PRO A 58 3.74 18.01 -11.23
N ASP A 59 3.61 16.72 -10.94
CA ASP A 59 2.39 16.20 -10.30
C ASP A 59 2.23 16.74 -8.87
N SER A 60 3.34 16.91 -8.16
CA SER A 60 3.37 17.44 -6.80
C SER A 60 3.26 18.97 -6.74
N THR A 61 3.76 19.67 -7.77
CA THR A 61 3.60 21.11 -7.93
C THR A 61 2.15 21.45 -8.29
N ALA A 62 1.51 20.66 -9.16
CA ALA A 62 0.07 20.77 -9.41
C ALA A 62 -0.74 20.56 -8.14
N LEU A 63 -0.35 19.61 -7.28
CA LEU A 63 -0.99 19.39 -5.98
C LEU A 63 -0.94 20.65 -5.12
N LEU A 64 0.23 21.28 -5.00
CA LEU A 64 0.42 22.51 -4.24
C LEU A 64 -0.47 23.64 -4.78
N VAL A 65 -0.41 23.91 -6.08
CA VAL A 65 -1.12 25.02 -6.74
C VAL A 65 -2.64 24.84 -6.68
N LEU A 66 -3.13 23.63 -6.98
CA LEU A 66 -4.57 23.35 -6.99
C LEU A 66 -5.15 23.35 -5.58
N ALA A 67 -4.41 22.82 -4.58
CA ALA A 67 -4.84 22.88 -3.19
C ALA A 67 -4.88 24.33 -2.68
N ALA A 68 -3.89 25.17 -3.03
CA ALA A 68 -3.87 26.59 -2.69
C ALA A 68 -5.11 27.32 -3.24
N ARG A 69 -5.39 27.14 -4.53
CA ARG A 69 -6.56 27.74 -5.20
C ARG A 69 -7.88 27.28 -4.57
N TRP A 70 -8.01 25.98 -4.33
CA TRP A 70 -9.18 25.41 -3.66
C TRP A 70 -9.37 26.02 -2.28
N ARG A 71 -8.31 26.10 -1.45
CA ARG A 71 -8.41 26.66 -0.11
C ARG A 71 -8.77 28.14 -0.12
N ALA A 72 -8.21 28.92 -1.06
CA ALA A 72 -8.53 30.34 -1.21
C ALA A 72 -9.99 30.61 -1.57
N ALA A 73 -10.66 29.65 -2.22
CA ALA A 73 -12.09 29.75 -2.55
C ALA A 73 -13.04 29.45 -1.38
N LEU A 74 -12.52 28.98 -0.23
CA LEU A 74 -13.31 28.63 0.94
C LEU A 74 -13.29 29.74 2.00
N ALA A 75 -14.46 30.11 2.52
CA ALA A 75 -14.55 31.02 3.67
C ALA A 75 -13.85 30.44 4.92
N ALA A 76 -14.07 29.15 5.19
CA ALA A 76 -13.38 28.37 6.21
C ALA A 76 -12.92 27.04 5.61
N GLY A 77 -11.74 26.58 6.01
CA GLY A 77 -11.14 25.35 5.48
C GLY A 77 -9.82 25.03 6.15
N PRO A 78 -9.20 23.87 5.83
CA PRO A 78 -8.02 23.38 6.52
C PRO A 78 -6.84 24.33 6.38
N ARG A 79 -5.98 24.34 7.40
CA ARG A 79 -4.61 24.85 7.23
C ARG A 79 -3.86 23.93 6.27
N LEU A 80 -3.26 24.50 5.24
CA LEU A 80 -2.37 23.78 4.34
C LEU A 80 -0.93 23.90 4.83
N VAL A 81 -0.21 22.78 4.85
CA VAL A 81 1.23 22.75 5.14
C VAL A 81 1.91 21.94 4.04
N ALA A 82 2.85 22.54 3.32
CA ALA A 82 3.66 21.85 2.32
C ALA A 82 4.91 21.23 2.96
N ALA A 83 5.28 20.03 2.52
CA ALA A 83 6.46 19.34 3.00
C ALA A 83 7.25 18.73 1.85
N THR A 84 8.54 19.04 1.75
CA THR A 84 9.46 18.45 0.79
C THR A 84 10.44 17.54 1.50
N VAL A 85 10.54 16.27 1.07
CA VAL A 85 11.54 15.35 1.60
C VAL A 85 12.80 15.42 0.74
N ASP A 86 13.86 16.00 1.29
CA ASP A 86 15.19 15.96 0.70
C ASP A 86 15.92 14.68 1.13
N HIS A 87 16.16 13.79 0.16
CA HIS A 87 16.89 12.54 0.39
C HIS A 87 18.42 12.74 0.38
N GLY A 88 18.91 13.89 -0.07
CA GLY A 88 20.32 14.21 -0.24
C GLY A 88 21.05 13.20 -1.12
N LEU A 89 20.38 12.60 -2.11
CA LEU A 89 20.97 11.57 -2.99
C LEU A 89 21.77 12.16 -4.15
N ARG A 90 21.54 13.42 -4.49
CA ARG A 90 22.24 14.14 -5.56
C ARG A 90 22.51 15.58 -5.18
N SER A 91 23.53 16.17 -5.81
CA SER A 91 23.72 17.62 -5.83
C SER A 91 22.50 18.32 -6.42
N GLY A 92 22.14 19.48 -5.89
CA GLY A 92 20.97 20.28 -6.32
C GLY A 92 19.62 19.88 -5.70
N SER A 93 19.53 18.77 -4.97
CA SER A 93 18.28 18.37 -4.29
C SER A 93 17.81 19.40 -3.24
N GLY A 94 18.75 20.06 -2.55
CA GLY A 94 18.44 21.16 -1.64
C GLY A 94 17.89 22.40 -2.35
N ASP A 95 18.47 22.79 -3.49
CA ASP A 95 18.04 23.96 -4.25
C ASP A 95 16.62 23.81 -4.79
N GLU A 96 16.26 22.59 -5.21
CA GLU A 96 14.89 22.26 -5.61
C GLU A 96 13.92 22.33 -4.44
N ALA A 97 14.30 21.83 -3.26
CA ALA A 97 13.48 21.95 -2.06
C ALA A 97 13.26 23.42 -1.67
N LEU A 98 14.28 24.27 -1.81
CA LEU A 98 14.17 25.72 -1.61
C LEU A 98 13.27 26.38 -2.66
N ALA A 99 13.32 25.93 -3.93
CA ALA A 99 12.44 26.43 -4.99
C ALA A 99 10.97 26.12 -4.70
N VAL A 100 10.68 24.92 -4.21
CA VAL A 100 9.33 24.56 -3.74
C VAL A 100 8.91 25.45 -2.57
N GLY A 101 9.81 25.73 -1.63
CA GLY A 101 9.53 26.62 -0.50
C GLY A 101 9.16 28.04 -0.94
N ARG A 102 9.86 28.61 -1.94
CA ARG A 102 9.50 29.91 -2.52
C ARG A 102 8.10 29.91 -3.12
N LEU A 103 7.79 28.91 -3.96
CA LEU A 103 6.46 28.77 -4.57
C LEU A 103 5.35 28.59 -3.52
N ALA A 104 5.60 27.80 -2.48
CA ALA A 104 4.63 27.64 -1.39
C ALA A 104 4.41 28.97 -0.64
N GLY A 105 5.46 29.74 -0.39
CA GLY A 105 5.39 31.07 0.21
C GLY A 105 4.59 32.08 -0.63
N GLU A 106 4.79 32.09 -1.95
CA GLU A 106 4.01 32.91 -2.89
C GLU A 106 2.51 32.56 -2.86
N LEU A 107 2.19 31.29 -2.58
CA LEU A 107 0.82 30.80 -2.43
C LEU A 107 0.26 30.93 -1.00
N GLY A 108 1.02 31.53 -0.06
CA GLY A 108 0.61 31.71 1.34
C GLY A 108 0.57 30.41 2.16
N ILE A 109 1.33 29.39 1.75
CA ILE A 109 1.37 28.07 2.40
C ILE A 109 2.70 27.91 3.14
N ALA A 110 2.61 27.51 4.42
CA ALA A 110 3.79 27.16 5.21
C ALA A 110 4.50 25.95 4.61
N HIS A 111 5.83 26.00 4.50
CA HIS A 111 6.64 24.93 3.91
C HIS A 111 7.71 24.43 4.86
N HIS A 112 7.91 23.10 4.86
CA HIS A 112 8.94 22.42 5.63
C HIS A 112 9.81 21.55 4.73
N ILE A 113 11.13 21.72 4.85
CA ILE A 113 12.11 20.82 4.23
C ILE A 113 12.49 19.74 5.25
N LEU A 114 12.21 18.49 4.92
CA LEU A 114 12.44 17.32 5.74
C LEU A 114 13.63 16.54 5.20
N ARG A 115 14.76 16.57 5.89
CA ARG A 115 15.99 15.93 5.41
C ARG A 115 16.09 14.49 5.89
N TRP A 116 16.32 13.54 4.98
CA TRP A 116 16.70 12.18 5.36
C TRP A 116 18.15 12.14 5.82
N THR A 117 18.34 11.96 7.12
CA THR A 117 19.65 11.82 7.76
C THR A 117 19.97 10.36 8.07
N GLY A 118 21.24 9.99 8.00
CA GLY A 118 21.73 8.64 8.35
C GLY A 118 22.38 7.92 7.18
N GLU A 119 22.92 6.74 7.45
CA GLU A 119 23.56 5.89 6.44
C GLU A 119 22.53 5.37 5.44
N LYS A 120 22.88 5.44 4.16
CA LYS A 120 22.03 5.03 3.06
C LYS A 120 22.43 3.62 2.65
N PRO A 121 21.50 2.66 2.61
CA PRO A 121 21.87 1.28 2.31
C PRO A 121 22.36 1.16 0.87
N ALA A 122 23.40 0.35 0.67
CA ALA A 122 23.96 0.07 -0.65
C ALA A 122 22.97 -0.66 -1.56
N ALA A 123 22.14 -1.55 -0.98
CA ALA A 123 21.09 -2.28 -1.67
C ALA A 123 19.70 -1.80 -1.22
N GLY A 124 18.71 -1.86 -2.11
CA GLY A 124 17.33 -1.49 -1.75
C GLY A 124 17.10 0.00 -1.47
N LEU A 125 18.01 0.87 -1.93
CA LEU A 125 17.98 2.32 -1.69
C LEU A 125 16.61 2.95 -1.97
N GLN A 126 15.93 2.55 -3.05
CA GLN A 126 14.60 3.06 -3.40
C GLN A 126 13.53 2.72 -2.36
N ALA A 127 13.54 1.50 -1.83
CA ALA A 127 12.62 1.07 -0.78
C ALA A 127 12.93 1.80 0.54
N ALA A 128 14.21 1.96 0.87
CA ALA A 128 14.65 2.71 2.05
C ALA A 128 14.29 4.20 1.97
N ALA A 129 14.51 4.85 0.82
CA ALA A 129 14.12 6.24 0.56
C ALA A 129 12.60 6.41 0.66
N ARG A 130 11.82 5.45 0.13
CA ARG A 130 10.36 5.44 0.27
C ARG A 130 9.93 5.33 1.74
N ALA A 131 10.54 4.44 2.51
CA ALA A 131 10.23 4.29 3.94
C ALA A 131 10.62 5.56 4.74
N ALA A 132 11.79 6.13 4.47
CA ALA A 132 12.24 7.40 5.06
C ALA A 132 11.27 8.54 4.75
N ARG A 133 10.83 8.68 3.49
CA ARG A 133 9.82 9.67 3.08
C ARG A 133 8.57 9.59 3.94
N TYR A 134 7.98 8.40 4.09
CA TYR A 134 6.73 8.27 4.85
C TYR A 134 6.91 8.49 6.35
N ARG A 135 8.05 8.09 6.93
CA ARG A 135 8.38 8.41 8.32
C ARG A 135 8.49 9.92 8.55
N LEU A 136 9.21 10.62 7.68
CA LEU A 136 9.37 12.08 7.79
C LEU A 136 8.04 12.81 7.60
N LEU A 137 7.24 12.42 6.61
CA LEU A 137 5.91 13.00 6.40
C LEU A 137 4.97 12.75 7.59
N ALA A 138 5.10 11.60 8.26
CA ALA A 138 4.32 11.32 9.47
C ALA A 138 4.66 12.25 10.63
N VAL A 139 5.95 12.57 10.80
CA VAL A 139 6.39 13.56 11.79
C VAL A 139 5.81 14.93 11.47
N ALA A 140 5.95 15.39 10.23
CA ALA A 140 5.41 16.68 9.80
C ALA A 140 3.88 16.76 9.94
N ALA A 141 3.14 15.69 9.65
CA ALA A 141 1.69 15.63 9.84
C ALA A 141 1.30 15.80 11.31
N ARG A 142 1.98 15.08 12.22
CA ARG A 142 1.73 15.18 13.66
C ARG A 142 2.03 16.59 14.19
N GLU A 143 3.17 17.16 13.82
CA GLU A 143 3.56 18.52 14.24
C GLU A 143 2.59 19.58 13.72
N ALA A 144 2.05 19.38 12.52
CA ALA A 144 1.03 20.25 11.94
C ALA A 144 -0.40 19.99 12.48
N GLY A 145 -0.60 19.05 13.40
CA GLY A 145 -1.94 18.64 13.86
C GLY A 145 -2.82 18.04 12.76
N ALA A 146 -2.21 17.57 11.67
CA ALA A 146 -2.88 17.00 10.51
C ALA A 146 -2.98 15.48 10.61
N ARG A 147 -4.10 14.93 10.15
CA ARG A 147 -4.29 13.47 10.00
C ARG A 147 -4.14 12.98 8.56
N HIS A 148 -4.03 13.90 7.60
CA HIS A 148 -4.05 13.60 6.18
C HIS A 148 -2.79 14.14 5.51
N VAL A 149 -2.09 13.26 4.78
CA VAL A 149 -0.95 13.56 3.92
C VAL A 149 -1.37 13.33 2.48
N LEU A 150 -1.28 14.35 1.65
CA LEU A 150 -1.66 14.31 0.23
C LEU A 150 -0.43 14.08 -0.65
N THR A 151 -0.60 13.29 -1.71
CA THR A 151 0.43 13.04 -2.74
C THR A 151 -0.17 13.17 -4.14
N GLY A 152 0.62 13.65 -5.09
CA GLY A 152 0.21 13.86 -6.48
C GLY A 152 0.25 12.61 -7.36
N HIS A 153 -0.09 11.42 -6.84
CA HIS A 153 -0.15 10.22 -7.70
C HIS A 153 -1.31 10.32 -8.69
N THR A 154 -1.05 9.94 -9.94
CA THR A 154 -1.93 10.11 -11.10
C THR A 154 -2.53 8.80 -11.61
N ARG A 155 -3.42 8.88 -12.61
CA ARG A 155 -3.93 7.74 -13.37
C ARG A 155 -2.80 6.91 -14.00
N ASP A 156 -1.77 7.59 -14.50
CA ASP A 156 -0.58 6.97 -15.09
C ASP A 156 0.20 6.15 -14.04
N ASP A 157 0.38 6.70 -12.83
CA ASP A 157 1.00 5.97 -11.72
C ASP A 157 0.20 4.72 -11.34
N GLN A 158 -1.12 4.78 -11.49
CA GLN A 158 -1.98 3.64 -11.23
C GLN A 158 -1.80 2.55 -12.28
N ALA A 159 -1.77 2.92 -13.57
CA ALA A 159 -1.49 2.01 -14.66
C ALA A 159 -0.12 1.32 -14.48
N GLU A 160 0.93 2.10 -14.18
CA GLU A 160 2.25 1.57 -13.84
C GLU A 160 2.19 0.57 -12.68
N THR A 161 1.42 0.89 -11.63
CA THR A 161 1.29 0.04 -10.43
C THR A 161 0.58 -1.27 -10.73
N VAL A 162 -0.50 -1.24 -11.53
CA VAL A 162 -1.23 -2.45 -11.93
C VAL A 162 -0.32 -3.38 -12.73
N LEU A 163 0.35 -2.87 -13.77
CA LEU A 163 1.26 -3.66 -14.61
C LEU A 163 2.43 -4.23 -13.80
N PHE A 164 2.99 -3.42 -12.92
CA PHE A 164 4.08 -3.85 -12.04
C PHE A 164 3.66 -4.98 -11.10
N ARG A 165 2.46 -4.92 -10.53
CA ARG A 165 1.93 -5.96 -9.63
C ARG A 165 1.52 -7.20 -10.39
N LEU A 166 0.96 -7.05 -11.59
CA LEU A 166 0.66 -8.16 -12.50
C LEU A 166 1.94 -8.94 -12.85
N ALA A 167 3.00 -8.24 -13.26
CA ALA A 167 4.31 -8.85 -13.56
C ALA A 167 4.97 -9.56 -12.36
N ARG A 168 4.47 -9.32 -11.13
CA ARG A 168 4.92 -9.99 -9.90
C ARG A 168 4.01 -11.12 -9.45
N GLY A 169 3.04 -11.53 -10.27
CA GLY A 169 2.09 -12.58 -9.92
C GLY A 169 1.18 -12.21 -8.76
N SER A 170 0.84 -10.92 -8.61
CA SER A 170 -0.06 -10.49 -7.54
C SER A 170 -1.48 -10.98 -7.78
N GLY A 171 -2.14 -11.46 -6.71
CA GLY A 171 -3.58 -11.77 -6.72
C GLY A 171 -4.47 -10.52 -6.72
N LEU A 172 -5.77 -10.72 -6.48
CA LEU A 172 -6.81 -9.70 -6.62
C LEU A 172 -6.56 -8.44 -5.76
N ALA A 173 -6.18 -8.59 -4.48
CA ALA A 173 -5.84 -7.49 -3.59
C ALA A 173 -4.65 -6.65 -4.11
N GLY A 174 -3.68 -7.31 -4.73
CA GLY A 174 -2.56 -6.62 -5.38
C GLY A 174 -3.01 -5.88 -6.64
N LEU A 175 -3.80 -6.51 -7.50
CA LEU A 175 -4.30 -5.87 -8.73
C LEU A 175 -5.28 -4.72 -8.48
N ALA A 176 -5.81 -4.57 -7.27
CA ALA A 176 -6.54 -3.36 -6.85
C ALA A 176 -5.68 -2.07 -6.88
N GLY A 177 -4.37 -2.14 -7.14
CA GLY A 177 -3.53 -0.96 -7.30
C GLY A 177 -3.49 -0.07 -6.04
N MET A 178 -3.32 1.24 -6.23
CA MET A 178 -3.41 2.25 -5.18
C MET A 178 -4.87 2.62 -4.90
N ALA A 179 -5.22 2.91 -3.64
CA ALA A 179 -6.50 3.50 -3.28
C ALA A 179 -6.40 5.04 -3.16
N ARG A 180 -7.50 5.76 -3.38
CA ARG A 180 -7.55 7.22 -3.19
C ARG A 180 -7.20 7.61 -1.75
N VAL A 181 -7.72 6.87 -0.78
CA VAL A 181 -7.41 7.01 0.65
C VAL A 181 -6.90 5.66 1.16
N ALA A 182 -5.78 5.67 1.88
CA ALA A 182 -5.20 4.49 2.51
C ALA A 182 -4.45 4.88 3.79
N PRO A 183 -4.19 3.96 4.72
CA PRO A 183 -3.25 4.22 5.82
C PRO A 183 -1.88 4.67 5.30
N LEU A 184 -1.25 5.60 6.01
CA LEU A 184 0.12 6.01 5.70
C LEU A 184 1.05 4.80 5.92
N PRO A 185 1.87 4.39 4.93
CA PRO A 185 2.62 3.14 4.98
C PRO A 185 3.88 3.30 5.84
N LEU A 186 3.69 3.23 7.16
CA LEU A 186 4.76 3.25 8.15
C LEU A 186 5.35 1.84 8.33
N PRO A 187 6.68 1.68 8.46
CA PRO A 187 7.28 0.40 8.77
C PRO A 187 6.86 -0.08 10.18
N ALA A 188 6.55 -1.38 10.30
CA ALA A 188 6.21 -2.01 11.57
C ALA A 188 7.40 -1.87 12.56
N GLY A 189 7.12 -1.43 13.79
CA GLY A 189 8.12 -1.30 14.86
C GLY A 189 8.76 0.08 15.04
N GLY A 190 8.29 1.12 14.34
CA GLY A 190 8.89 2.46 14.36
C GLY A 190 8.49 3.41 15.50
N GLU A 191 7.62 3.01 16.43
CA GLU A 191 7.15 3.90 17.52
C GLU A 191 8.23 4.22 18.56
N ARG A 192 9.38 3.53 18.55
CA ARG A 192 10.53 3.89 19.41
C ARG A 192 11.45 4.95 18.78
N SER A 193 10.87 6.00 18.23
CA SER A 193 11.63 7.11 17.64
C SER A 193 11.36 8.47 18.28
N THR A 194 11.21 8.49 19.61
CA THR A 194 11.25 9.75 20.39
C THR A 194 12.60 10.47 20.24
N ARG A 195 13.67 9.76 19.84
CA ARG A 195 15.00 10.34 19.54
C ARG A 195 15.13 10.98 18.14
N GLU A 196 14.50 10.43 17.09
CA GLU A 196 14.52 11.04 15.75
C GLU A 196 13.51 12.18 15.67
N ALA A 197 12.32 12.03 16.28
CA ALA A 197 11.35 13.12 16.44
C ALA A 197 11.97 14.34 17.17
N ARG A 198 12.75 14.12 18.25
CA ARG A 198 13.50 15.21 18.91
C ARG A 198 14.62 15.81 18.04
N ARG A 199 15.23 15.05 17.14
CA ARG A 199 16.30 15.55 16.22
C ARG A 199 15.74 16.29 15.01
N VAL A 200 14.54 15.95 14.55
CA VAL A 200 13.78 16.68 13.51
C VAL A 200 13.24 17.99 14.10
N ARG A 201 12.72 17.97 15.35
CA ARG A 201 12.22 19.14 16.08
C ARG A 201 13.22 20.30 16.17
N GLY A 202 14.53 20.00 16.19
CA GLY A 202 15.59 21.00 16.26
C GLY A 202 16.11 21.52 14.92
N ARG A 203 15.56 21.08 13.78
CA ARG A 203 16.16 21.30 12.43
C ARG A 203 15.16 21.54 11.29
N LEU A 204 13.91 21.88 11.60
CA LEU A 204 13.00 22.40 10.59
C LEU A 204 13.42 23.83 10.23
N GLU A 205 14.22 23.96 9.17
CA GLU A 205 14.53 25.25 8.56
C GLU A 205 13.22 25.81 7.96
N THR A 206 12.58 26.72 8.72
CA THR A 206 11.36 27.40 8.28
C THR A 206 11.76 28.61 7.47
N THR A 207 11.60 28.55 6.15
CA THR A 207 11.81 29.70 5.27
C THR A 207 10.51 30.50 5.13
N ALA A 208 10.17 31.32 6.13
CA ALA A 208 9.36 32.54 6.07
C ALA A 208 8.97 33.01 7.49
N ARG A 209 9.11 34.32 7.76
CA ARG A 209 8.74 34.97 9.03
C ARG A 209 7.22 35.04 9.21
N THR A 210 6.81 35.01 10.48
CA THR A 210 5.47 35.20 11.09
C THR A 210 4.46 34.06 10.98
N ALA A 211 4.51 33.16 11.98
CA ALA A 211 3.33 32.61 12.64
C ALA A 211 3.62 32.55 14.15
N ALA A 212 2.72 33.10 14.97
CA ALA A 212 2.84 33.17 16.43
C ALA A 212 2.90 31.77 17.09
N PRO A 213 3.48 31.64 18.29
CA PRO A 213 3.51 30.37 19.02
C PRO A 213 2.09 29.94 19.45
N HIS A 214 1.86 28.63 19.41
CA HIS A 214 0.61 27.94 19.78
C HIS A 214 0.35 28.04 21.30
N PRO A 215 -0.84 28.48 21.77
CA PRO A 215 -1.31 28.20 23.11
C PRO A 215 -2.17 26.91 23.12
N ASP A 216 -1.98 26.11 24.16
CA ASP A 216 -2.70 24.90 24.58
C ASP A 216 -2.40 23.53 23.92
N PRO A 217 -1.96 22.53 24.71
CA PRO A 217 -2.00 21.13 24.34
C PRO A 217 -3.45 20.59 24.39
N LEU A 218 -3.83 19.80 23.38
CA LEU A 218 -5.07 19.04 23.36
C LEU A 218 -5.14 18.05 24.55
N PRO A 219 -6.34 17.78 25.10
CA PRO A 219 -6.51 16.92 26.27
C PRO A 219 -6.16 15.46 25.94
N ALA A 220 -5.50 14.80 26.90
CA ALA A 220 -5.14 13.39 26.83
C ALA A 220 -6.39 12.51 26.94
N GLY A 221 -6.67 11.74 25.88
CA GLY A 221 -7.73 10.74 25.85
C GLY A 221 -7.40 9.65 24.82
N ASP A 222 -7.44 8.39 25.28
CA ASP A 222 -7.12 7.12 24.61
C ASP A 222 -5.70 7.03 23.99
N ASP A 223 -4.84 6.21 24.60
CA ASP A 223 -3.38 6.14 24.39
C ASP A 223 -2.95 5.52 23.03
N ARG A 224 -3.84 5.48 22.03
CA ARG A 224 -3.47 5.19 20.64
C ARG A 224 -3.56 6.44 19.82
N GLU A 225 -2.39 6.97 19.44
CA GLU A 225 -2.33 8.08 18.49
C GLU A 225 -3.17 7.74 17.24
N PRO A 226 -4.04 8.66 16.80
CA PRO A 226 -4.92 8.42 15.67
C PRO A 226 -4.13 8.12 14.39
N ALA A 227 -4.59 7.13 13.63
CA ALA A 227 -3.92 6.71 12.41
C ALA A 227 -3.84 7.84 11.38
N LEU A 228 -2.66 7.98 10.75
CA LEU A 228 -2.45 8.91 9.64
C LEU A 228 -2.90 8.31 8.31
N LEU A 229 -3.53 9.14 7.48
CA LEU A 229 -4.06 8.77 6.18
C LEU A 229 -3.25 9.39 5.04
N LEU A 230 -3.02 8.60 4.00
CA LEU A 230 -2.44 9.00 2.74
C LEU A 230 -3.54 9.18 1.70
N VAL A 231 -3.67 10.39 1.17
CA VAL A 231 -4.67 10.78 0.18
C VAL A 231 -4.00 11.03 -1.19
N ARG A 232 -4.65 10.57 -2.26
CA ARG A 232 -4.20 10.73 -3.66
C ARG A 232 -5.31 11.39 -4.47
N PRO A 233 -5.47 12.72 -4.41
CA PRO A 233 -6.58 13.41 -5.06
C PRO A 233 -6.61 13.17 -6.58
N PHE A 234 -5.43 13.03 -7.21
CA PHE A 234 -5.30 12.94 -8.66
C PHE A 234 -5.30 11.52 -9.22
N LEU A 235 -5.68 10.51 -8.42
CA LEU A 235 -5.54 9.12 -8.82
C LEU A 235 -6.29 8.75 -10.12
N ASP A 236 -7.37 9.49 -10.42
CA ASP A 236 -8.16 9.32 -11.64
C ASP A 236 -7.84 10.35 -12.74
N ILE A 237 -6.92 11.27 -12.47
CA ILE A 237 -6.52 12.36 -13.37
C ILE A 237 -5.25 11.96 -14.12
N PRO A 238 -5.21 12.07 -15.46
CA PRO A 238 -4.01 11.79 -16.22
C PRO A 238 -2.96 12.88 -15.97
N LYS A 239 -1.69 12.49 -15.99
CA LYS A 239 -0.56 13.39 -15.76
C LYS A 239 -0.54 14.59 -16.72
N ALA A 240 -0.91 14.37 -17.98
CA ALA A 240 -0.89 15.40 -19.01
C ALA A 240 -1.77 16.61 -18.65
N ARG A 241 -2.96 16.40 -18.04
CA ARG A 241 -3.79 17.51 -17.54
C ARG A 241 -3.12 18.30 -16.42
N LEU A 242 -2.37 17.66 -15.53
CA LEU A 242 -1.64 18.37 -14.47
C LEU A 242 -0.54 19.26 -15.07
N VAL A 243 0.19 18.73 -16.05
CA VAL A 243 1.20 19.50 -16.80
C VAL A 243 0.56 20.66 -17.55
N ALA A 244 -0.54 20.43 -18.26
CA ALA A 244 -1.29 21.48 -18.96
C ALA A 244 -1.81 22.56 -18.01
N THR A 245 -2.25 22.17 -16.80
CA THR A 245 -2.70 23.11 -15.75
C THR A 245 -1.57 24.03 -15.29
N LEU A 246 -0.37 23.48 -15.11
CA LEU A 246 0.80 24.25 -14.70
C LEU A 246 1.31 25.14 -15.83
N ALA A 247 1.32 24.63 -17.07
CA ALA A 247 1.67 25.41 -18.25
C ALA A 247 0.73 26.61 -18.45
N ALA A 248 -0.59 26.40 -18.32
CA ALA A 248 -1.58 27.47 -18.37
C ALA A 248 -1.44 28.50 -17.24
N ALA A 249 -0.83 28.10 -16.11
CA ALA A 249 -0.53 28.99 -14.99
C ALA A 249 0.87 29.64 -15.07
N GLY A 250 1.70 29.29 -16.07
CA GLY A 250 3.07 29.77 -16.19
C GLY A 250 4.03 29.26 -15.10
N ILE A 251 3.72 28.12 -14.48
CA ILE A 251 4.49 27.57 -13.34
C ILE A 251 5.47 26.50 -13.84
N ALA A 252 6.77 26.76 -13.66
CA ALA A 252 7.83 25.82 -13.98
C ALA A 252 7.95 24.70 -12.93
N CYS A 253 8.40 23.52 -13.35
CA CYS A 253 8.59 22.36 -12.50
C CYS A 253 9.96 21.73 -12.72
N ALA A 254 10.49 21.07 -11.70
CA ALA A 254 11.72 20.29 -11.84
C ALA A 254 11.47 19.02 -12.67
N ASP A 255 12.40 18.69 -13.56
CA ASP A 255 12.43 17.42 -14.30
C ASP A 255 13.60 16.58 -13.80
N ASP A 256 13.31 15.52 -13.02
CA ASP A 256 14.35 14.63 -12.51
C ASP A 256 14.81 13.64 -13.60
N PRO A 257 16.10 13.63 -14.00
CA PRO A 257 16.62 12.73 -15.03
C PRO A 257 16.40 11.24 -14.74
N SER A 258 16.34 10.85 -13.45
CA SER A 258 16.08 9.46 -13.06
C SER A 258 14.71 8.94 -13.52
N ASN A 259 13.77 9.84 -13.83
CA ASN A 259 12.47 9.49 -14.40
C ASN A 259 12.58 8.79 -15.77
N ARG A 260 13.72 8.93 -16.46
CA ARG A 260 14.01 8.31 -17.75
C ARG A 260 15.08 7.21 -17.68
N ASP A 261 15.61 6.90 -16.50
CA ASP A 261 16.70 5.94 -16.34
C ASP A 261 16.19 4.48 -16.42
N PRO A 262 16.64 3.68 -17.41
CA PRO A 262 16.15 2.32 -17.67
C PRO A 262 16.57 1.30 -16.60
N ARG A 263 17.47 1.66 -15.68
CA ARG A 263 17.80 0.83 -14.52
C ARG A 263 16.60 0.65 -13.60
N PHE A 264 15.66 1.60 -13.59
CA PHE A 264 14.47 1.54 -12.75
C PHE A 264 13.30 0.88 -13.48
N THR A 265 12.68 -0.11 -12.83
CA THR A 265 11.52 -0.85 -13.39
C THR A 265 10.38 0.07 -13.81
N ARG A 266 10.09 1.12 -13.03
CA ARG A 266 9.02 2.07 -13.36
C ARG A 266 9.31 2.85 -14.64
N SER A 267 10.53 3.32 -14.84
CA SER A 267 10.93 4.01 -16.07
C SER A 267 10.78 3.09 -17.29
N ARG A 268 11.15 1.81 -17.17
CA ARG A 268 10.91 0.81 -18.23
C ARG A 268 9.42 0.59 -18.50
N LEU A 269 8.59 0.44 -17.47
CA LEU A 269 7.14 0.27 -17.64
C LEU A 269 6.52 1.49 -18.33
N ARG A 270 6.93 2.70 -17.94
CA ARG A 270 6.46 3.94 -18.57
C ARG A 270 6.80 4.00 -20.05
N ALA A 271 7.99 3.54 -20.44
CA ALA A 271 8.40 3.46 -21.85
C ALA A 271 7.55 2.45 -22.66
N LEU A 272 6.99 1.42 -22.01
CA LEU A 272 6.14 0.42 -22.66
C LEU A 272 4.67 0.86 -22.79
N LEU A 273 4.20 1.81 -21.97
CA LEU A 273 2.80 2.22 -21.92
C LEU A 273 2.21 2.63 -23.29
N PRO A 274 2.91 3.39 -24.17
CA PRO A 274 2.36 3.74 -25.47
C PRO A 274 2.07 2.52 -26.36
N GLY A 275 2.98 1.53 -26.37
CA GLY A 275 2.79 0.29 -27.12
C GLY A 275 1.64 -0.55 -26.55
N LEU A 276 1.58 -0.69 -25.23
CA LEU A 276 0.45 -1.37 -24.57
C LEU A 276 -0.89 -0.67 -24.81
N ALA A 277 -0.89 0.66 -24.87
CA ALA A 277 -2.09 1.43 -25.16
C ALA A 277 -2.62 1.19 -26.58
N ALA A 278 -1.74 0.96 -27.57
CA ALA A 278 -2.12 0.58 -28.93
C ALA A 278 -2.86 -0.77 -28.96
N GLU A 279 -2.47 -1.70 -28.10
CA GLU A 279 -3.14 -2.99 -27.88
C GLU A 279 -4.37 -2.88 -26.94
N GLY A 280 -4.79 -1.67 -26.60
CA GLY A 280 -5.97 -1.42 -25.78
C GLY A 280 -5.75 -1.50 -24.27
N LEU A 281 -4.51 -1.67 -23.77
CA LEU A 281 -4.16 -1.60 -22.34
C LEU A 281 -3.87 -0.15 -21.91
N THR A 282 -4.84 0.73 -22.15
CA THR A 282 -4.71 2.16 -21.85
C THR A 282 -4.75 2.44 -20.34
N ALA A 283 -4.14 3.53 -19.90
CA ALA A 283 -4.16 3.92 -18.48
C ALA A 283 -5.58 4.02 -17.88
N PRO A 284 -6.59 4.59 -18.58
CA PRO A 284 -7.98 4.57 -18.10
C PRO A 284 -8.57 3.15 -17.94
N ARG A 285 -8.24 2.22 -18.84
CA ARG A 285 -8.72 0.83 -18.76
C ARG A 285 -8.05 0.08 -17.61
N LEU A 286 -6.75 0.28 -17.40
CA LEU A 286 -6.00 -0.30 -16.28
C LEU A 286 -6.45 0.26 -14.92
N ALA A 287 -6.71 1.57 -14.82
CA ALA A 287 -7.28 2.18 -13.63
C ALA A 287 -8.68 1.60 -13.32
N ARG A 288 -9.54 1.49 -14.34
CA ARG A 288 -10.87 0.87 -14.22
C ARG A 288 -10.81 -0.60 -13.78
N LEU A 289 -9.82 -1.35 -14.26
CA LEU A 289 -9.54 -2.70 -13.79
C LEU A 289 -9.20 -2.70 -12.30
N ALA A 290 -8.29 -1.81 -11.86
CA ALA A 290 -7.93 -1.69 -10.45
C ALA A 290 -9.15 -1.40 -9.56
N ASP A 291 -10.09 -0.57 -9.99
CA ASP A 291 -11.31 -0.28 -9.23
C ASP A 291 -12.30 -1.44 -9.21
N ARG A 292 -12.43 -2.19 -10.32
CA ARG A 292 -13.20 -3.44 -10.35
C ARG A 292 -12.61 -4.47 -9.38
N MET A 293 -11.28 -4.63 -9.40
CA MET A 293 -10.58 -5.50 -8.46
C MET A 293 -10.78 -5.05 -7.02
N ARG A 294 -10.69 -3.74 -6.72
CA ARG A 294 -10.92 -3.19 -5.37
C ARG A 294 -12.34 -3.46 -4.85
N ARG A 295 -13.36 -3.29 -5.70
CA ARG A 295 -14.75 -3.59 -5.31
C ARG A 295 -14.97 -5.08 -5.05
N ALA A 296 -14.40 -5.94 -5.89
CA ALA A 296 -14.44 -7.39 -5.67
C ALA A 296 -13.69 -7.78 -4.39
N ASP A 297 -12.55 -7.16 -4.12
CA ASP A 297 -11.74 -7.39 -2.92
C ASP A 297 -12.54 -7.04 -1.67
N ALA A 298 -13.16 -5.86 -1.63
CA ALA A 298 -13.98 -5.43 -0.51
C ALA A 298 -15.17 -6.38 -0.24
N ALA A 299 -15.79 -6.93 -1.29
CA ALA A 299 -16.87 -7.91 -1.13
C ALA A 299 -16.35 -9.24 -0.56
N LEU A 300 -15.17 -9.70 -0.99
CA LEU A 300 -14.51 -10.89 -0.45
C LEU A 300 -14.10 -10.67 1.01
N GLU A 301 -13.52 -9.52 1.34
CA GLU A 301 -13.14 -9.17 2.72
C GLU A 301 -14.37 -9.16 3.65
N ALA A 302 -15.52 -8.66 3.19
CA ALA A 302 -16.77 -8.73 3.94
C ALA A 302 -17.30 -10.16 4.09
N ALA A 303 -17.11 -11.02 3.09
CA ALA A 303 -17.48 -12.44 3.17
C ALA A 303 -16.56 -13.23 4.12
N VAL A 304 -15.26 -12.92 4.14
CA VAL A 304 -14.29 -13.48 5.09
C VAL A 304 -14.66 -13.11 6.52
N GLU A 305 -15.08 -11.86 6.75
CA GLU A 305 -15.51 -11.42 8.08
C GLU A 305 -16.71 -12.21 8.60
N ARG A 306 -17.72 -12.42 7.75
CA ARG A 306 -18.89 -13.26 8.08
C ARG A 306 -18.48 -14.72 8.34
N LEU A 307 -17.63 -15.28 7.47
CA LEU A 307 -17.14 -16.65 7.65
C LEU A 307 -16.38 -16.80 8.98
N ALA A 308 -15.54 -15.82 9.34
CA ALA A 308 -14.81 -15.86 10.61
C ALA A 308 -15.77 -15.88 11.81
N ALA A 309 -16.85 -15.10 11.78
CA ALA A 309 -17.88 -15.09 12.80
C ALA A 309 -18.66 -16.42 12.87
N ASP A 310 -18.95 -17.04 11.73
CA ASP A 310 -19.68 -18.31 11.68
C ASP A 310 -18.84 -19.51 12.18
N LEU A 311 -17.52 -19.48 11.95
CA LEU A 311 -16.59 -20.56 12.33
C LEU A 311 -16.03 -20.42 13.76
N ALA A 312 -16.32 -19.30 14.41
CA ALA A 312 -15.89 -18.99 15.76
C ALA A 312 -16.41 -20.03 16.77
N VAL A 313 -15.50 -20.76 17.41
CA VAL A 313 -15.88 -21.67 18.52
C VAL A 313 -15.83 -20.88 19.83
N ALA A 314 -16.99 -20.38 20.27
CA ALA A 314 -17.33 -19.78 21.59
C ALA A 314 -16.42 -18.71 22.25
N ASP A 315 -15.26 -18.35 21.70
CA ASP A 315 -14.32 -17.36 22.27
C ASP A 315 -13.90 -16.26 21.29
N LEU A 316 -14.57 -16.19 20.14
CA LEU A 316 -14.32 -15.20 19.08
C LEU A 316 -15.51 -14.25 18.88
N ALA A 317 -16.42 -14.17 19.86
CA ALA A 317 -17.57 -13.28 19.83
C ALA A 317 -17.11 -11.81 19.84
N GLY A 318 -16.91 -11.29 18.64
CA GLY A 318 -16.35 -9.97 18.39
C GLY A 318 -14.84 -10.04 18.20
N PHE A 319 -14.34 -9.45 17.11
CA PHE A 319 -12.92 -9.14 16.90
C PHE A 319 -12.42 -8.11 17.95
N GLY A 320 -12.53 -8.44 19.24
CA GLY A 320 -12.45 -7.52 20.38
C GLY A 320 -12.19 -8.24 21.71
N LEU A 321 -11.01 -8.86 21.80
CA LEU A 321 -10.11 -8.93 22.98
C LEU A 321 -10.57 -9.64 24.28
N ALA A 322 -9.51 -9.94 25.05
CA ALA A 322 -9.50 -10.04 26.51
C ALA A 322 -9.75 -11.42 27.13
N GLY A 323 -8.87 -12.39 26.77
CA GLY A 323 -8.64 -13.58 27.59
C GLY A 323 -7.91 -14.67 26.81
N GLY A 324 -6.76 -15.15 27.33
CA GLY A 324 -6.18 -16.44 26.97
C GLY A 324 -5.21 -16.49 25.77
N ASP A 325 -3.92 -16.69 26.05
CA ASP A 325 -2.88 -17.39 25.26
C ASP A 325 -2.55 -16.95 23.82
N GLY A 326 -3.27 -16.01 23.19
CA GLY A 326 -2.96 -15.54 21.83
C GLY A 326 -3.24 -16.56 20.73
N VAL A 327 -4.05 -17.58 21.02
CA VAL A 327 -4.40 -18.68 20.11
C VAL A 327 -5.80 -18.45 19.54
N VAL A 328 -5.94 -18.50 18.21
CA VAL A 328 -7.24 -18.46 17.54
C VAL A 328 -7.69 -19.87 17.18
N ARG A 329 -8.94 -20.23 17.52
CA ARG A 329 -9.51 -21.57 17.27
C ARG A 329 -10.78 -21.49 16.42
N LEU A 330 -10.89 -22.33 15.40
CA LEU A 330 -12.01 -22.40 14.46
C LEU A 330 -12.51 -23.83 14.27
N ASP A 331 -13.78 -23.98 13.86
CA ASP A 331 -14.31 -25.25 13.34
C ASP A 331 -13.58 -25.63 12.04
N ALA A 332 -12.84 -26.75 12.07
CA ALA A 332 -12.07 -27.20 10.91
C ALA A 332 -12.97 -27.70 9.77
N ALA A 333 -14.10 -28.33 10.08
CA ALA A 333 -15.01 -28.88 9.07
C ALA A 333 -15.77 -27.74 8.35
N GLY A 334 -16.24 -26.74 9.10
CA GLY A 334 -16.78 -25.51 8.55
C GLY A 334 -15.76 -24.75 7.72
N TRP A 335 -14.51 -24.63 8.20
CA TRP A 335 -13.45 -24.01 7.40
C TRP A 335 -13.24 -24.76 6.09
N ALA A 336 -13.08 -26.09 6.09
CA ALA A 336 -12.81 -26.87 4.88
C ALA A 336 -13.94 -26.84 3.84
N ARG A 337 -15.21 -26.67 4.27
CA ARG A 337 -16.37 -26.54 3.37
C ARG A 337 -16.49 -25.16 2.71
N ALA A 338 -15.81 -24.14 3.25
CA ALA A 338 -15.88 -22.81 2.69
C ALA A 338 -15.17 -22.72 1.32
N PRO A 339 -15.58 -21.79 0.44
CA PRO A 339 -14.89 -21.52 -0.83
C PRO A 339 -13.39 -21.29 -0.63
N ALA A 340 -12.57 -21.81 -1.54
CA ALA A 340 -11.11 -21.81 -1.42
C ALA A 340 -10.51 -20.43 -1.14
N GLU A 341 -10.99 -19.39 -1.84
CA GLU A 341 -10.53 -18.01 -1.66
C GLU A 341 -10.83 -17.48 -0.24
N LEU A 342 -11.99 -17.81 0.33
CA LEU A 342 -12.35 -17.37 1.68
C LEU A 342 -11.50 -18.11 2.74
N ARG A 343 -11.26 -19.41 2.53
CA ARG A 343 -10.36 -20.23 3.37
C ARG A 343 -8.95 -19.64 3.42
N LEU A 344 -8.41 -19.32 2.25
CA LEU A 344 -7.08 -18.77 2.05
C LEU A 344 -6.93 -17.42 2.76
N ARG A 345 -7.84 -16.47 2.50
CA ARG A 345 -7.83 -15.13 3.11
C ARG A 345 -8.01 -15.16 4.62
N LEU A 346 -8.93 -15.99 5.12
CA LEU A 346 -9.11 -16.16 6.56
C LEU A 346 -7.83 -16.68 7.21
N LEU A 347 -7.23 -17.74 6.65
CA LEU A 347 -5.97 -18.29 7.16
C LEU A 347 -4.84 -17.26 7.14
N GLY A 348 -4.71 -16.49 6.05
CA GLY A 348 -3.74 -15.41 5.92
C GLY A 348 -3.90 -14.34 7.01
N ARG A 349 -5.13 -13.84 7.23
CA ARG A 349 -5.43 -12.86 8.29
C ARG A 349 -5.09 -13.38 9.69
N LEU A 350 -5.36 -14.66 9.96
CA LEU A 350 -5.03 -15.28 11.25
C LEU A 350 -3.51 -15.36 11.47
N ILE A 351 -2.78 -15.76 10.43
CA ILE A 351 -1.32 -15.84 10.47
C ILE A 351 -0.72 -14.45 10.62
N ASP A 352 -1.14 -13.46 9.83
CA ASP A 352 -0.62 -12.08 9.92
C ASP A 352 -0.90 -11.44 11.30
N ARG A 353 -1.95 -11.87 12.00
CA ARG A 353 -2.30 -11.38 13.33
C ARG A 353 -1.40 -11.95 14.43
N VAL A 354 -1.07 -13.25 14.39
CA VAL A 354 -0.31 -13.93 15.47
C VAL A 354 1.16 -14.13 15.11
N GLY A 355 1.50 -14.10 13.83
CA GLY A 355 2.83 -14.23 13.29
C GLY A 355 3.64 -12.96 13.50
N HIS A 356 4.96 -13.13 13.55
CA HIS A 356 5.90 -12.06 13.86
C HIS A 356 7.00 -11.90 12.81
N GLU A 357 6.97 -12.68 11.72
CA GLU A 357 8.01 -12.66 10.66
C GLU A 357 7.63 -11.81 9.44
N GLY A 358 6.54 -11.03 9.52
CA GLY A 358 6.06 -10.17 8.44
C GLY A 358 4.95 -10.80 7.59
N PRO A 359 4.56 -10.17 6.47
CA PRO A 359 3.41 -10.58 5.68
C PRO A 359 3.64 -11.92 4.98
N VAL A 360 2.58 -12.74 4.92
CA VAL A 360 2.65 -14.06 4.28
C VAL A 360 2.78 -13.97 2.75
N GLU A 361 3.70 -14.74 2.17
CA GLU A 361 3.82 -14.92 0.73
C GLU A 361 2.69 -15.81 0.19
N LEU A 362 1.99 -15.35 -0.86
CA LEU A 362 0.77 -15.98 -1.38
C LEU A 362 0.97 -17.47 -1.72
N GLY A 363 2.00 -17.82 -2.49
CA GLY A 363 2.23 -19.22 -2.89
C GLY A 363 2.50 -20.16 -1.71
N LYS A 364 3.13 -19.65 -0.63
CA LYS A 364 3.33 -20.43 0.60
C LYS A 364 2.02 -20.60 1.37
N LEU A 365 1.18 -19.57 1.38
CA LEU A 365 -0.14 -19.63 2.00
C LEU A 365 -1.03 -20.65 1.31
N GLU A 366 -1.07 -20.64 -0.03
CA GLU A 366 -1.82 -21.59 -0.86
C GLU A 366 -1.39 -23.03 -0.54
N THR A 367 -0.07 -23.28 -0.54
CA THR A 367 0.50 -24.60 -0.21
C THR A 367 0.08 -25.09 1.19
N VAL A 368 0.02 -24.19 2.19
CA VAL A 368 -0.41 -24.56 3.55
C VAL A 368 -1.92 -24.78 3.61
N ALA A 369 -2.71 -23.94 2.94
CA ALA A 369 -4.17 -24.03 2.91
C ALA A 369 -4.64 -25.34 2.23
N ASP A 370 -4.02 -25.74 1.13
CA ASP A 370 -4.37 -26.98 0.43
C ASP A 370 -4.00 -28.21 1.26
N ALA A 371 -2.81 -28.23 1.86
CA ALA A 371 -2.37 -29.31 2.73
C ALA A 371 -3.26 -29.43 3.99
N LEU A 372 -3.70 -28.30 4.56
CA LEU A 372 -4.63 -28.28 5.68
C LEU A 372 -5.99 -28.83 5.27
N ALA A 373 -6.54 -28.41 4.13
CA ALA A 373 -7.83 -28.90 3.65
C ALA A 373 -7.84 -30.41 3.43
N ALA A 374 -6.78 -30.95 2.81
CA ALA A 374 -6.60 -32.38 2.65
C ALA A 374 -6.55 -33.12 4.00
N ALA A 375 -5.88 -32.55 5.01
CA ALA A 375 -5.81 -33.13 6.35
C ALA A 375 -7.17 -33.11 7.09
N VAL A 376 -7.99 -32.08 6.90
CA VAL A 376 -9.35 -32.04 7.46
C VAL A 376 -10.21 -33.15 6.84
N VAL A 377 -10.17 -33.31 5.52
CA VAL A 377 -10.92 -34.36 4.81
C VAL A 377 -10.46 -35.75 5.28
N ALA A 378 -9.15 -35.99 5.35
CA ALA A 378 -8.61 -37.25 5.85
C ALA A 378 -9.08 -37.56 7.28
N THR A 379 -9.10 -36.55 8.16
CA THR A 379 -9.61 -36.69 9.55
C THR A 379 -11.09 -37.05 9.60
N ALA A 380 -11.91 -36.47 8.71
CA ALA A 380 -13.34 -36.79 8.64
C ALA A 380 -13.58 -38.24 8.16
N ILE A 381 -12.79 -38.70 7.19
CA ILE A 381 -12.87 -40.09 6.68
C ILE A 381 -12.46 -41.09 7.78
N THR A 382 -11.37 -40.84 8.50
CA THR A 382 -10.92 -41.75 9.56
C THR A 382 -11.88 -41.78 10.76
N ALA A 383 -12.48 -40.64 11.10
CA ALA A 383 -13.50 -40.58 12.16
C ALA A 383 -14.76 -41.41 11.82
N ALA A 384 -15.13 -41.52 10.55
CA ALA A 384 -16.26 -42.35 10.10
C ALA A 384 -15.94 -43.86 10.06
N GLY A 385 -14.65 -44.25 10.00
CA GLY A 385 -14.19 -45.62 9.85
C GLY A 385 -13.77 -46.36 11.13
N GLY A 386 -13.66 -45.68 12.27
CA GLY A 386 -13.46 -46.28 13.60
C GLY A 386 -12.19 -45.83 14.36
N GLY A 387 -12.40 -45.30 15.57
CA GLY A 387 -11.38 -45.06 16.62
C GLY A 387 -10.85 -43.62 16.70
N PRO A 388 -11.03 -42.89 17.83
CA PRO A 388 -10.59 -41.50 18.00
C PRO A 388 -9.06 -41.27 17.96
N GLU A 389 -8.26 -42.34 17.92
CA GLU A 389 -6.79 -42.27 17.93
C GLU A 389 -6.14 -42.08 16.54
N SER A 390 -6.90 -42.19 15.44
CA SER A 390 -6.38 -42.12 14.05
C SER A 390 -6.74 -40.80 13.31
N ALA A 391 -7.03 -39.73 14.05
CA ALA A 391 -7.24 -38.41 13.45
C ALA A 391 -5.92 -37.85 12.89
N ALA A 392 -5.92 -37.43 11.62
CA ALA A 392 -4.73 -36.88 10.98
C ALA A 392 -4.26 -35.61 11.70
N ARG A 393 -3.08 -35.67 12.33
CA ARG A 393 -2.46 -34.51 12.97
C ARG A 393 -1.81 -33.65 11.91
N PHE A 394 -2.23 -32.39 11.82
CA PHE A 394 -1.57 -31.38 10.99
C PHE A 394 -0.86 -30.37 11.86
N ARG A 395 0.39 -30.04 11.51
CA ARG A 395 1.14 -28.92 12.09
C ARG A 395 2.07 -28.33 11.03
N ARG A 396 1.95 -27.03 10.75
CA ARG A 396 2.89 -26.27 9.91
C ARG A 396 3.13 -24.90 10.51
N THR A 397 4.30 -24.32 10.24
CA THR A 397 4.64 -22.96 10.65
C THR A 397 4.82 -22.10 9.41
N LEU A 398 4.23 -20.91 9.41
CA LEU A 398 4.32 -19.92 8.34
C LEU A 398 4.33 -18.51 8.95
N ALA A 399 5.28 -17.67 8.53
CA ALA A 399 5.44 -16.28 8.97
C ALA A 399 5.46 -16.07 10.52
N GLY A 400 6.06 -17.00 11.25
CA GLY A 400 6.08 -16.95 12.72
C GLY A 400 4.77 -17.35 13.41
N ALA A 401 3.81 -17.93 12.67
CA ALA A 401 2.60 -18.55 13.23
C ALA A 401 2.61 -20.06 13.01
N THR A 402 2.18 -20.85 13.98
CA THR A 402 1.95 -22.29 13.86
C THR A 402 0.45 -22.56 13.67
N VAL A 403 0.13 -23.26 12.58
CA VAL A 403 -1.20 -23.75 12.21
C VAL A 403 -1.29 -25.22 12.59
N THR A 404 -2.31 -25.60 13.36
CA THR A 404 -2.52 -26.98 13.83
C THR A 404 -3.95 -27.47 13.61
N LEU A 405 -4.10 -28.76 13.34
CA LEU A 405 -5.37 -29.49 13.34
C LEU A 405 -5.34 -30.56 14.43
N ALA A 406 -6.26 -30.49 15.38
CA ALA A 406 -6.43 -31.50 16.42
C ALA A 406 -7.89 -31.56 16.88
N GLY A 407 -8.45 -32.76 17.04
CA GLY A 407 -9.81 -32.95 17.56
C GLY A 407 -10.90 -32.20 16.79
N GLY A 408 -10.78 -32.11 15.45
CA GLY A 408 -11.72 -31.37 14.60
C GLY A 408 -11.60 -29.84 14.69
N ARG A 409 -10.61 -29.30 15.41
CA ARG A 409 -10.39 -27.86 15.57
C ARG A 409 -9.13 -27.42 14.86
N LEU A 410 -9.25 -26.33 14.12
CA LEU A 410 -8.13 -25.59 13.55
C LEU A 410 -7.65 -24.58 14.60
N SER A 411 -6.36 -24.55 14.91
CA SER A 411 -5.77 -23.54 15.80
C SER A 411 -4.58 -22.84 15.15
N VAL A 412 -4.53 -21.52 15.27
CA VAL A 412 -3.42 -20.67 14.82
C VAL A 412 -2.84 -19.92 16.02
N ALA A 413 -1.55 -20.10 16.27
CA ALA A 413 -0.85 -19.54 17.43
C ALA A 413 0.51 -18.96 17.02
N PRO A 414 1.14 -18.08 17.81
CA PRO A 414 2.53 -17.70 17.61
C PRO A 414 3.44 -18.93 17.60
N ALA A 415 4.41 -18.97 16.69
CA ALA A 415 5.38 -20.05 16.66
C ALA A 415 6.29 -20.00 17.91
N PRO A 416 6.68 -21.15 18.48
CA PRO A 416 7.65 -21.18 19.57
C PRO A 416 8.97 -20.53 19.13
N PRO A 417 9.71 -19.86 20.03
CA PRO A 417 11.02 -19.33 19.70
C PRO A 417 11.91 -20.47 19.19
N ARG A 418 12.51 -20.28 18.01
CA ARG A 418 13.43 -21.26 17.43
C ARG A 418 14.52 -21.55 18.46
N ARG A 419 14.64 -22.80 18.92
CA ARG A 419 15.82 -23.24 19.66
C ARG A 419 17.02 -23.00 18.75
N SER A 420 17.86 -22.02 19.09
CA SER A 420 19.19 -21.91 18.52
C SER A 420 19.89 -23.23 18.81
N GLY A 421 20.19 -24.01 17.78
CA GLY A 421 20.93 -25.25 17.93
C GLY A 421 22.28 -24.94 18.58
N GLY A 422 22.38 -25.23 19.88
CA GLY A 422 23.65 -25.29 20.57
C GLY A 422 24.42 -26.49 20.04
N ASN A 423 25.25 -26.26 19.04
CA ASN A 423 26.40 -27.12 18.80
C ASN A 423 27.64 -26.38 19.30
N ALA A 424 27.72 -26.23 20.63
CA ALA A 424 29.00 -25.97 21.28
C ALA A 424 29.73 -27.31 21.29
N ALA A 425 30.64 -27.46 20.34
CA ALA A 425 31.53 -28.61 20.24
C ALA A 425 32.19 -28.87 21.60
N SER A 426 32.00 -30.10 22.10
CA SER A 426 32.80 -30.68 23.16
C SER A 426 34.23 -30.86 22.63
N ALA A 427 35.08 -29.83 22.80
CA ALA A 427 36.52 -29.98 22.69
C ALA A 427 37.03 -30.56 24.02
N GLY A 428 37.08 -31.89 24.10
CA GLY A 428 37.89 -32.58 25.11
C GLY A 428 39.38 -32.30 24.86
N PRO A 429 40.21 -32.20 25.91
CA PRO A 429 41.63 -31.96 25.75
C PRO A 429 42.31 -33.22 25.18
N ASN A 430 43.09 -33.04 24.10
CA ASN A 430 43.98 -34.07 23.56
C ASN A 430 45.07 -34.41 24.60
N PRO A 431 45.31 -35.69 24.92
CA PRO A 431 46.51 -36.06 25.65
C PRO A 431 47.71 -36.03 24.69
N THR A 432 48.80 -35.50 25.22
CA THR A 432 50.17 -35.68 24.75
C THR A 432 50.49 -37.15 24.50
N GLU A 433 51.25 -37.47 23.46
CA GLU A 433 52.47 -38.30 23.58
C GLU A 433 53.24 -38.40 22.24
N THR A 434 54.52 -38.04 22.35
CA THR A 434 55.75 -38.52 21.67
C THR A 434 55.89 -38.49 20.16
#